data_AF-M1ZQE1-F1
#
_entry.id   AF-M1ZQE1-F1
#
_cell.length_a   1.000
_cell.length_b   1.000
_cell.length_c   1.000
_cell.angle_alpha   90.00
_cell.angle_beta   90.00
_cell.angle_gamma   90.00
#
_symmetry.space_group_name_H-M   'P 1'
#
loop_
_entity.id
_entity.type
_entity.pdbx_description
1 polymer ?
#
loop_
_entity_poly.entity_id
_entity_poly.type
_entity_poly.pdbx_seq_one_letter_code
_entity_poly.pdbx_strand_id
1 'polypeptide(L)'
;MMPSSHNEFLTFAIVGSYYEAKECTYEKEIEVDKRIEDGIDYGTKIECQYKKRRKIKVIKTIDGERLNLNLYKVLASYHGLSKINKYSNFILSSIYNFYVWDNKLNFVINIEKKEKIDAKYFSELIYYISDILTIENDAKVYTKANVNSPGDVISTIGNYASNWAQYLQSHWYYILIVWGAISGVKIGPITLNSIPETIIKISEHIRSKKGVELDNELKEIEL
;
A
#
# COMPACT_ATOMS: atom_id res chain seq x y z
N MET A 1 -16.45 -12.04 5.98
CA MET A 1 -16.04 -10.79 5.31
C MET A 1 -16.54 -10.86 3.89
N MET A 2 -17.22 -9.82 3.43
CA MET A 2 -17.89 -9.78 2.12
C MET A 2 -17.53 -8.45 1.44
N PRO A 3 -16.75 -8.48 0.34
CA PRO A 3 -16.49 -7.28 -0.45
C PRO A 3 -17.72 -6.91 -1.30
N SER A 4 -17.89 -5.62 -1.56
CA SER A 4 -18.82 -5.13 -2.59
C SER A 4 -18.23 -5.28 -3.99
N SER A 5 -19.01 -4.92 -5.00
CA SER A 5 -18.49 -4.72 -6.36
C SER A 5 -17.27 -3.80 -6.33
N HIS A 6 -16.24 -4.17 -7.09
CA HIS A 6 -14.95 -3.46 -7.18
C HIS A 6 -14.20 -3.25 -5.84
N ASN A 7 -14.56 -3.96 -4.76
CA ASN A 7 -13.99 -3.79 -3.43
C ASN A 7 -14.12 -2.36 -2.85
N GLU A 8 -15.10 -1.57 -3.31
CA GLU A 8 -15.36 -0.21 -2.79
C GLU A 8 -15.73 -0.20 -1.31
N PHE A 9 -16.46 -1.23 -0.86
CA PHE A 9 -16.84 -1.42 0.53
C PHE A 9 -16.53 -2.84 0.97
N LEU A 10 -16.15 -2.97 2.23
CA LEU A 10 -15.89 -4.24 2.86
C LEU A 10 -16.75 -4.41 4.10
N THR A 11 -17.57 -5.47 4.10
CA THR A 11 -18.45 -5.78 5.22
C THR A 11 -17.91 -6.94 6.05
N PHE A 12 -17.68 -6.68 7.33
CA PHE A 12 -17.38 -7.70 8.34
C PHE A 12 -18.69 -8.16 8.99
N ALA A 13 -18.90 -9.47 8.98
CA ALA A 13 -20.13 -10.07 9.50
C ALA A 13 -19.88 -11.46 10.08
N ILE A 14 -20.72 -11.83 11.05
CA ILE A 14 -20.79 -13.18 11.61
C ILE A 14 -21.83 -13.97 10.83
N VAL A 15 -21.41 -15.12 10.33
CA VAL A 15 -22.29 -16.08 9.65
C VAL A 15 -22.99 -16.92 10.71
N GLY A 16 -24.30 -16.81 10.77
CA GLY A 16 -25.18 -17.54 11.68
C GLY A 16 -25.75 -18.81 11.05
N SER A 17 -26.90 -19.24 11.58
CA SER A 17 -27.55 -20.48 11.19
C SER A 17 -28.10 -20.46 9.77
N TYR A 18 -28.10 -21.64 9.16
CA TYR A 18 -28.74 -21.90 7.89
C TYR A 18 -30.27 -21.87 8.01
N TYR A 19 -30.94 -21.37 6.98
CA TYR A 19 -32.39 -21.44 6.82
C TYR A 19 -32.77 -21.45 5.34
N GLU A 20 -33.97 -21.93 5.03
CA GLU A 20 -34.56 -21.81 3.69
C GLU A 20 -35.68 -20.78 3.69
N ALA A 21 -35.63 -19.85 2.74
CA ALA A 21 -36.73 -18.92 2.48
C ALA A 21 -37.93 -19.69 1.91
N LYS A 22 -39.13 -19.47 2.45
CA LYS A 22 -40.34 -20.18 1.99
C LYS A 22 -40.90 -19.56 0.71
N GLU A 23 -40.67 -18.27 0.55
CA GLU A 23 -41.11 -17.41 -0.54
C GLU A 23 -40.30 -17.59 -1.86
N CYS A 24 -39.12 -18.22 -1.77
CA CYS A 24 -38.22 -18.47 -2.90
C CYS A 24 -38.30 -19.92 -3.38
N THR A 25 -38.58 -20.08 -4.67
CA THR A 25 -38.63 -21.36 -5.37
C THR A 25 -37.52 -21.46 -6.42
N TYR A 26 -37.12 -22.69 -6.75
CA TYR A 26 -36.05 -22.96 -7.72
C TYR A 26 -36.39 -22.47 -9.13
N GLU A 27 -37.67 -22.49 -9.49
CA GLU A 27 -38.17 -21.96 -10.77
C GLU A 27 -37.95 -20.44 -10.88
N LYS A 28 -38.23 -19.69 -9.80
CA LYS A 28 -37.96 -18.25 -9.74
C LYS A 28 -36.47 -17.95 -9.78
N GLU A 29 -35.65 -18.78 -9.14
CA GLU A 29 -34.18 -18.66 -9.18
C GLU A 29 -33.67 -18.78 -10.62
N ILE A 30 -34.07 -19.83 -11.35
CA ILE A 30 -33.70 -20.02 -12.77
C ILE A 30 -34.19 -18.87 -13.66
N GLU A 31 -35.43 -18.41 -13.46
CA GLU A 31 -35.99 -17.30 -14.24
C GLU A 31 -35.17 -16.01 -14.04
N VAL A 32 -34.80 -15.71 -12.80
CA VAL A 32 -34.02 -14.53 -12.45
C VAL A 32 -32.60 -14.65 -13.00
N ASP A 33 -31.94 -15.80 -12.83
CA ASP A 33 -30.56 -15.98 -13.32
C ASP A 33 -30.49 -15.76 -14.84
N LYS A 34 -31.45 -16.30 -15.61
CA LYS A 34 -31.55 -16.06 -17.06
C LYS A 34 -31.75 -14.58 -17.40
N ARG A 35 -32.62 -13.88 -16.66
CA ARG A 35 -32.86 -12.45 -16.88
C ARG A 35 -31.64 -11.58 -16.57
N ILE A 36 -30.84 -11.96 -15.57
CA ILE A 36 -29.55 -11.32 -15.27
C ILE A 36 -28.58 -11.53 -16.44
N GLU A 37 -28.47 -12.77 -16.95
CA GLU A 37 -27.65 -13.08 -18.12
C GLU A 37 -28.07 -12.29 -19.37
N ASP A 38 -29.38 -12.12 -19.57
CA ASP A 38 -29.97 -11.37 -20.69
C ASP A 38 -29.92 -9.83 -20.49
N GLY A 39 -29.42 -9.35 -19.34
CA GLY A 39 -29.28 -7.91 -19.06
C GLY A 39 -30.60 -7.15 -18.88
N ILE A 40 -31.67 -7.84 -18.50
CA ILE A 40 -33.01 -7.26 -18.36
C ILE A 40 -33.10 -6.53 -17.01
N ASP A 41 -33.30 -5.20 -17.04
CA ASP A 41 -33.26 -4.34 -15.86
C ASP A 41 -34.38 -4.64 -14.85
N TYR A 42 -33.98 -4.76 -13.59
CA TYR A 42 -34.87 -4.90 -12.45
C TYR A 42 -35.13 -3.52 -11.89
N GLY A 43 -36.22 -2.88 -12.34
CA GLY A 43 -36.71 -1.65 -11.73
C GLY A 43 -36.56 -1.68 -10.21
N THR A 44 -35.75 -0.75 -9.71
CA THR A 44 -35.44 -0.43 -8.30
C THR A 44 -35.64 -1.57 -7.29
N LYS A 45 -34.56 -2.33 -7.04
CA LYS A 45 -34.29 -3.24 -5.89
C LYS A 45 -34.55 -4.72 -6.14
N ILE A 46 -33.48 -5.44 -6.48
CA ILE A 46 -33.44 -6.90 -6.59
C ILE A 46 -33.49 -7.49 -5.17
N GLU A 47 -34.60 -8.13 -4.81
CA GLU A 47 -34.64 -9.01 -3.63
C GLU A 47 -33.81 -10.27 -3.90
N CYS A 48 -33.17 -10.82 -2.86
CA CYS A 48 -32.43 -12.08 -3.00
C CYS A 48 -33.41 -13.18 -3.43
N GLN A 49 -33.07 -13.94 -4.47
CA GLN A 49 -33.94 -14.96 -5.06
C GLN A 49 -33.57 -16.39 -4.63
N TYR A 50 -32.41 -16.55 -4.01
CA TYR A 50 -31.91 -17.85 -3.57
C TYR A 50 -32.72 -18.38 -2.39
N LYS A 51 -33.15 -19.65 -2.49
CA LYS A 51 -33.85 -20.34 -1.41
C LYS A 51 -32.95 -20.60 -0.21
N LYS A 52 -31.72 -21.03 -0.46
CA LYS A 52 -30.73 -21.38 0.56
C LYS A 52 -30.08 -20.13 1.13
N ARG A 53 -30.20 -19.90 2.44
CA ARG A 53 -29.69 -18.68 3.10
C ARG A 53 -29.01 -18.99 4.42
N ARG A 54 -28.18 -18.05 4.88
CA ARG A 54 -27.63 -18.04 6.23
C ARG A 54 -27.93 -16.70 6.87
N LYS A 55 -28.25 -16.70 8.16
CA LYS A 55 -28.43 -15.45 8.91
C LYS A 55 -27.09 -14.74 8.98
N ILE A 56 -27.04 -13.47 8.58
CA ILE A 56 -25.81 -12.67 8.64
C ILE A 56 -26.01 -11.59 9.70
N LYS A 57 -25.12 -11.54 10.69
CA LYS A 57 -25.04 -10.43 11.63
C LYS A 57 -23.90 -9.53 11.21
N VAL A 58 -24.25 -8.38 10.63
CA VAL A 58 -23.25 -7.36 10.25
C VAL A 58 -22.61 -6.79 11.52
N ILE A 59 -21.28 -6.72 11.53
CA ILE A 59 -20.50 -6.12 12.61
C ILE A 59 -20.13 -4.68 12.22
N LYS A 60 -19.56 -4.50 11.03
CA LYS A 60 -19.08 -3.21 10.53
C LYS A 60 -18.91 -3.25 9.02
N THR A 61 -19.22 -2.15 8.35
CA THR A 61 -18.87 -1.91 6.95
C THR A 61 -17.87 -0.78 6.89
N ILE A 62 -16.79 -0.96 6.13
CA ILE A 62 -15.74 0.05 5.94
C ILE A 62 -15.55 0.33 4.46
N ASP A 63 -15.02 1.50 4.15
CA ASP A 63 -14.55 1.87 2.82
C ASP A 63 -13.30 1.05 2.45
N GLY A 64 -13.24 0.60 1.19
CA GLY A 64 -12.13 -0.13 0.61
C GLY A 64 -10.82 0.67 0.61
N GLU A 65 -10.87 1.99 0.49
CA GLU A 65 -9.71 2.88 0.58
C GLU A 65 -9.06 2.87 1.97
N ARG A 66 -9.87 2.60 3.01
CA ARG A 66 -9.41 2.52 4.40
C ARG A 66 -8.81 1.17 4.76
N LEU A 67 -8.84 0.23 3.83
CA LEU A 67 -8.38 -1.13 4.10
C LEU A 67 -6.86 -1.19 4.19
N ASN A 68 -6.35 -2.00 5.12
CA ASN A 68 -4.91 -2.26 5.14
C ASN A 68 -4.47 -2.91 3.82
N LEU A 69 -3.36 -2.45 3.24
CA LEU A 69 -2.85 -2.98 1.96
C LEU A 69 -2.67 -4.51 1.94
N ASN A 70 -2.27 -5.10 3.08
CA ASN A 70 -2.15 -6.56 3.18
C ASN A 70 -3.51 -7.25 3.12
N LEU A 71 -4.55 -6.64 3.68
CA LEU A 71 -5.90 -7.16 3.63
C LEU A 71 -6.54 -6.92 2.25
N TYR A 72 -6.21 -5.80 1.59
CA TYR A 72 -6.62 -5.52 0.21
C TYR A 72 -6.07 -6.56 -0.77
N LYS A 73 -4.79 -6.94 -0.65
CA LYS A 73 -4.18 -8.01 -1.47
C LYS A 73 -4.90 -9.36 -1.34
N VAL A 74 -5.48 -9.65 -0.19
CA VAL A 74 -6.25 -10.89 0.03
C VAL A 74 -7.57 -10.85 -0.72
N LEU A 75 -8.20 -9.68 -0.85
CA LEU A 75 -9.44 -9.52 -1.60
C LEU A 75 -9.23 -9.71 -3.11
N ALA A 76 -8.02 -9.48 -3.61
CA ALA A 76 -7.68 -9.75 -5.01
C ALA A 76 -7.63 -11.25 -5.36
N SER A 77 -7.65 -12.13 -4.36
CA SER A 77 -7.79 -13.57 -4.57
C SER A 77 -9.25 -13.89 -4.96
N TYR A 78 -9.52 -14.12 -6.24
CA TYR A 78 -10.85 -14.40 -6.83
C TYR A 78 -11.54 -15.71 -6.34
N HIS A 79 -11.08 -16.30 -5.24
CA HIS A 79 -11.70 -17.49 -4.66
C HIS A 79 -12.90 -17.10 -3.80
N GLY A 80 -14.10 -17.63 -4.13
CA GLY A 80 -15.35 -17.30 -3.45
C GLY A 80 -15.40 -17.67 -1.96
N LEU A 81 -14.60 -18.64 -1.52
CA LEU A 81 -14.42 -18.98 -0.11
C LEU A 81 -12.93 -19.19 0.18
N SER A 82 -12.40 -18.43 1.13
CA SER A 82 -10.98 -18.50 1.51
C SER A 82 -10.81 -18.44 3.02
N LYS A 83 -9.92 -19.28 3.55
CA LYS A 83 -9.53 -19.23 4.97
C LYS A 83 -8.38 -18.25 5.14
N ILE A 84 -8.69 -17.06 5.64
CA ILE A 84 -7.73 -15.94 5.74
C ILE A 84 -7.30 -15.64 7.18
N ASN A 85 -7.28 -16.66 8.06
CA ASN A 85 -6.96 -16.52 9.47
C ASN A 85 -5.60 -15.85 9.73
N LYS A 86 -4.64 -15.98 8.80
CA LYS A 86 -3.32 -15.31 8.86
C LYS A 86 -3.44 -13.78 8.92
N TYR A 87 -4.54 -13.22 8.44
CA TYR A 87 -4.80 -11.79 8.39
C TYR A 87 -5.69 -11.32 9.54
N SER A 88 -5.92 -12.14 10.57
CA SER A 88 -6.80 -11.84 11.71
C SER A 88 -6.48 -10.50 12.36
N ASN A 89 -5.20 -10.15 12.53
CA ASN A 89 -4.79 -8.89 13.15
C ASN A 89 -5.25 -7.68 12.33
N PHE A 90 -5.13 -7.74 11.00
CA PHE A 90 -5.60 -6.67 10.12
C PHE A 90 -7.13 -6.57 10.16
N ILE A 91 -7.82 -7.70 10.12
CA ILE A 91 -9.29 -7.78 10.22
C ILE A 91 -9.77 -7.16 11.54
N LEU A 92 -9.22 -7.60 12.67
CA LEU A 92 -9.61 -7.11 13.99
C LEU A 92 -9.30 -5.62 14.15
N SER A 93 -8.14 -5.15 13.66
CA SER A 93 -7.80 -3.72 13.69
C SER A 93 -8.72 -2.84 12.84
N SER A 94 -9.31 -3.37 11.77
CA SER A 94 -10.30 -2.65 10.96
C SER A 94 -11.66 -2.55 11.64
N ILE A 95 -11.99 -3.54 12.49
CA ILE A 95 -13.28 -3.60 13.18
C ILE A 95 -13.23 -2.79 14.48
N TYR A 96 -12.21 -3.02 15.32
CA TYR A 96 -12.14 -2.54 16.70
C TYR A 96 -10.94 -1.61 16.92
N ASN A 97 -11.16 -0.54 17.70
CA ASN A 97 -10.08 0.37 18.12
C ASN A 97 -9.34 -0.15 19.37
N PHE A 98 -9.97 -1.01 20.17
CA PHE A 98 -9.40 -1.57 21.38
C PHE A 98 -9.92 -3.00 21.56
N TYR A 99 -9.02 -3.98 21.65
CA TYR A 99 -9.41 -5.39 21.77
C TYR A 99 -8.29 -6.26 22.33
N VAL A 100 -8.66 -7.35 23.00
CA VAL A 100 -7.74 -8.41 23.41
C VAL A 100 -7.83 -9.55 22.40
N TRP A 101 -6.69 -9.96 21.87
CA TRP A 101 -6.59 -11.10 20.95
C TRP A 101 -5.25 -11.79 21.11
N ASP A 102 -5.22 -13.12 21.09
CA ASP A 102 -3.98 -13.92 21.19
C ASP A 102 -3.13 -13.51 22.42
N ASN A 103 -3.82 -13.32 23.57
CA ASN A 103 -3.23 -12.87 24.84
C ASN A 103 -2.47 -11.53 24.75
N LYS A 104 -2.84 -10.67 23.79
CA LYS A 104 -2.27 -9.32 23.60
C LYS A 104 -3.37 -8.28 23.66
N LEU A 105 -3.12 -7.19 24.38
CA LEU A 105 -3.95 -6.00 24.33
C LEU A 105 -3.56 -5.16 23.12
N ASN A 106 -4.50 -4.88 22.23
CA ASN A 106 -4.28 -4.13 21.01
C ASN A 106 -5.06 -2.82 21.07
N PHE A 107 -4.36 -1.72 20.77
CA PHE A 107 -4.94 -0.40 20.61
C PHE A 107 -4.63 0.10 19.20
N VAL A 108 -5.65 0.63 18.52
CA VAL A 108 -5.58 1.04 17.11
C VAL A 108 -5.98 2.50 17.01
N ILE A 109 -5.05 3.31 16.50
CA ILE A 109 -5.27 4.73 16.20
C ILE A 109 -5.37 4.88 14.69
N ASN A 110 -6.51 5.37 14.22
CA ASN A 110 -6.72 5.68 12.81
C ASN A 110 -6.40 7.16 12.58
N ILE A 111 -5.31 7.44 11.87
CA ILE A 111 -4.92 8.81 11.52
C ILE A 111 -5.54 9.16 10.17
N GLU A 112 -6.54 10.05 10.15
CA GLU A 112 -7.31 10.41 8.94
C GLU A 112 -6.81 11.73 8.29
N LYS A 113 -5.62 12.22 8.67
CA LYS A 113 -5.08 13.48 8.13
C LYS A 113 -4.78 13.32 6.63
N LYS A 114 -5.46 14.09 5.78
CA LYS A 114 -5.25 14.11 4.32
C LYS A 114 -3.99 14.84 3.89
N GLU A 115 -3.48 15.72 4.75
CA GLU A 115 -2.27 16.51 4.51
C GLU A 115 -1.03 15.88 5.14
N LYS A 116 0.15 16.38 4.75
CA LYS A 116 1.44 15.93 5.29
C LYS A 116 1.44 16.01 6.83
N ILE A 117 1.94 14.96 7.46
CA ILE A 117 2.17 14.89 8.90
C ILE A 117 3.66 15.22 9.12
N ASP A 118 3.94 16.17 10.00
CA ASP A 118 5.32 16.47 10.40
C ASP A 118 5.93 15.23 11.08
N ALA A 119 7.12 14.84 10.66
CA ALA A 119 7.85 13.71 11.23
C ALA A 119 8.07 13.89 12.74
N LYS A 120 8.24 15.12 13.22
CA LYS A 120 8.36 15.43 14.65
C LYS A 120 7.08 15.09 15.41
N TYR A 121 5.92 15.55 14.93
CA TYR A 121 4.64 15.26 15.58
C TYR A 121 4.30 13.77 15.54
N PHE A 122 4.64 13.07 14.45
CA PHE A 122 4.45 11.63 14.39
C PHE A 122 5.34 10.90 15.41
N SER A 123 6.60 11.32 15.55
CA SER A 123 7.54 10.73 16.52
C SER A 123 7.09 10.99 17.96
N GLU A 124 6.64 12.21 18.27
CA GLU A 124 6.09 12.58 19.57
C GLU A 124 4.84 11.77 19.91
N LEU A 125 3.92 11.58 18.95
CA LEU A 125 2.74 10.74 19.14
C LEU A 125 3.13 9.31 19.56
N ILE A 126 4.06 8.69 18.83
CA ILE A 126 4.54 7.34 19.13
C ILE A 126 5.20 7.29 20.52
N TYR A 127 6.02 8.29 20.85
CA TYR A 127 6.67 8.40 22.14
C TYR A 127 5.65 8.50 23.29
N TYR A 128 4.69 9.43 23.21
CA TYR A 128 3.69 9.62 24.26
C TYR A 128 2.78 8.39 24.43
N ILE A 129 2.40 7.73 23.33
CA ILE A 129 1.63 6.48 23.42
C ILE A 129 2.45 5.41 24.15
N SER A 130 3.72 5.26 23.79
CA SER A 130 4.61 4.30 24.46
C SER A 130 4.71 4.63 25.94
N ASP A 131 5.01 5.89 26.27
CA ASP A 131 5.16 6.35 27.65
C ASP A 131 3.92 6.03 28.47
N ILE A 132 2.72 6.45 28.02
CA ILE A 132 1.44 6.17 28.68
C ILE A 132 1.23 4.67 28.91
N LEU A 133 1.52 3.84 27.91
CA LEU A 133 1.29 2.40 27.99
C LEU A 133 2.33 1.65 28.84
N THR A 134 3.46 2.27 29.16
CA THR A 134 4.56 1.64 29.93
C THR A 134 4.40 1.87 31.44
N ILE A 135 3.51 2.79 31.86
CA ILE A 135 3.40 3.30 33.25
C ILE A 135 3.13 2.21 34.30
N GLU A 136 2.58 1.03 33.95
CA GLU A 136 2.10 0.10 34.97
C GLU A 136 2.85 -1.23 35.17
N ASN A 137 3.69 -1.77 34.26
CA ASN A 137 4.11 -3.18 34.45
C ASN A 137 5.35 -3.73 33.70
N ASP A 138 6.37 -2.92 33.36
CA ASP A 138 7.56 -3.42 32.64
C ASP A 138 7.19 -4.12 31.30
N ALA A 139 6.00 -3.78 30.79
CA ALA A 139 5.37 -4.45 29.66
C ALA A 139 6.03 -3.96 28.36
N LYS A 140 6.48 -4.91 27.53
CA LYS A 140 7.04 -4.58 26.21
C LYS A 140 5.95 -4.08 25.27
N VAL A 141 5.92 -2.78 25.02
CA VAL A 141 5.03 -2.15 24.04
C VAL A 141 5.63 -2.32 22.64
N TYR A 142 4.85 -2.89 21.71
CA TYR A 142 5.25 -3.03 20.31
C TYR A 142 4.31 -2.22 19.42
N THR A 143 4.84 -1.23 18.71
CA THR A 143 4.05 -0.39 17.80
C THR A 143 4.29 -0.77 16.35
N LYS A 144 3.21 -1.06 15.61
CA LYS A 144 3.26 -1.25 14.15
C LYS A 144 2.52 -0.10 13.48
N ALA A 145 3.25 0.75 12.78
CA ALA A 145 2.68 1.80 11.95
C ALA A 145 2.66 1.37 10.49
N ASN A 146 1.53 1.56 9.83
CA ASN A 146 1.40 1.38 8.38
C ASN A 146 1.35 2.78 7.75
N VAL A 147 2.50 3.30 7.33
CA VAL A 147 2.62 4.62 6.71
C VAL A 147 2.37 4.45 5.21
N ASN A 148 1.10 4.39 4.83
CA ASN A 148 0.68 4.46 3.44
C ASN A 148 0.00 5.82 3.20
N SER A 149 0.59 6.61 2.32
CA SER A 149 -0.12 7.62 1.53
C SER A 149 -0.07 7.10 0.08
N PRO A 150 -0.70 7.71 -0.94
CA PRO A 150 0.11 7.90 -2.15
C PRO A 150 1.38 8.67 -1.70
N GLY A 151 2.54 8.01 -1.63
CA GLY A 151 3.63 8.40 -0.73
C GLY A 151 5.03 8.57 -1.36
N ASP A 152 5.83 9.41 -0.69
CA ASP A 152 7.29 9.54 -0.74
C ASP A 152 7.77 9.97 0.68
N VAL A 153 8.89 9.41 1.16
CA VAL A 153 9.62 9.94 2.34
C VAL A 153 10.80 10.76 1.83
N ILE A 154 10.59 12.05 1.60
CA ILE A 154 11.69 13.00 1.37
C ILE A 154 12.27 13.36 2.73
N SER A 155 13.49 12.89 2.99
CA SER A 155 14.26 13.30 4.17
C SER A 155 14.91 14.66 3.90
N THR A 156 14.23 15.73 4.31
CA THR A 156 14.81 17.07 4.38
C THR A 156 15.48 17.25 5.75
N ILE A 157 16.76 17.64 5.76
CA ILE A 157 17.45 18.02 6.99
C ILE A 157 16.91 19.39 7.46
N GLY A 158 16.14 19.39 8.55
CA GLY A 158 15.65 20.61 9.20
C GLY A 158 16.60 21.10 10.31
N ASN A 159 16.73 22.43 10.43
CA ASN A 159 17.56 23.18 11.39
C ASN A 159 19.09 23.06 11.24
N TYR A 160 19.57 23.41 10.06
CA TYR A 160 20.94 23.94 9.90
C TYR A 160 20.97 25.48 9.94
N ALA A 161 19.89 26.18 10.30
CA ALA A 161 19.72 27.61 10.08
C ALA A 161 20.67 28.56 10.85
N SER A 162 21.31 28.16 11.96
CA SER A 162 22.28 29.03 12.66
C SER A 162 23.73 28.81 12.24
N ASN A 163 24.10 27.60 11.80
CA ASN A 163 25.48 27.23 11.42
C ASN A 163 25.64 26.77 9.97
N TRP A 164 24.60 26.80 9.13
CA TRP A 164 24.71 26.44 7.70
C TRP A 164 25.69 27.33 6.96
N ALA A 165 25.77 28.62 7.29
CA ALA A 165 26.73 29.52 6.68
C ALA A 165 28.17 29.12 7.00
N GLN A 166 28.49 28.77 8.26
CA GLN A 166 29.81 28.25 8.66
C GLN A 166 30.10 26.85 8.12
N TYR A 167 29.09 25.98 8.03
CA TYR A 167 29.22 24.63 7.48
C TYR A 167 29.42 24.65 5.96
N LEU A 168 28.65 25.47 5.23
CA LEU A 168 28.92 25.75 3.82
C LEU A 168 30.30 26.40 3.67
N GLN A 169 30.68 27.39 4.47
CA GLN A 169 31.99 28.05 4.31
C GLN A 169 33.18 27.12 4.60
N SER A 170 33.02 26.15 5.51
CA SER A 170 34.04 25.15 5.83
C SER A 170 34.05 23.95 4.89
N HIS A 171 32.93 23.65 4.22
CA HIS A 171 32.75 22.46 3.37
C HIS A 171 32.27 22.79 1.94
N TRP A 172 32.35 24.05 1.48
CA TRP A 172 31.85 24.51 0.18
C TRP A 172 32.51 23.77 -0.99
N TYR A 173 33.76 23.35 -0.80
CA TYR A 173 34.49 22.57 -1.79
C TYR A 173 33.86 21.19 -2.03
N TYR A 174 33.29 20.53 -1.02
CA TYR A 174 32.54 19.27 -1.22
C TYR A 174 31.26 19.50 -2.01
N ILE A 175 30.58 20.61 -1.77
CA ILE A 175 29.37 20.97 -2.51
C ILE A 175 29.73 21.28 -3.97
N LEU A 176 30.85 21.96 -4.22
CA LEU A 176 31.35 22.19 -5.59
C LEU A 176 31.83 20.92 -6.27
N ILE A 177 32.42 19.96 -5.54
CA ILE A 177 32.81 18.66 -6.08
C ILE A 177 31.56 17.87 -6.48
N VAL A 178 30.53 17.82 -5.62
CA VAL A 178 29.28 17.11 -5.90
C VAL A 178 28.50 17.79 -7.03
N TRP A 179 28.39 19.12 -7.00
CA TRP A 179 27.73 19.89 -8.07
C TRP A 179 28.48 19.77 -9.39
N GLY A 180 29.81 19.87 -9.35
CA GLY A 180 30.67 19.68 -10.50
C GLY A 180 30.60 18.27 -11.10
N ALA A 181 30.45 17.25 -10.27
CA ALA A 181 30.25 15.88 -10.72
C ALA A 181 28.89 15.70 -11.41
N ILE A 182 27.84 16.38 -10.94
CA ILE A 182 26.48 16.29 -11.51
C ILE A 182 26.32 17.14 -12.78
N SER A 183 26.90 18.34 -12.81
CA SER A 183 26.73 19.30 -13.91
C SER A 183 27.87 19.31 -14.93
N GLY A 184 28.98 18.63 -14.63
CA GLY A 184 30.23 18.75 -15.39
C GLY A 184 30.99 20.03 -15.02
N VAL A 185 32.32 19.94 -14.95
CA VAL A 185 33.19 21.08 -14.60
C VAL A 185 34.06 21.43 -15.80
N LYS A 186 33.97 22.68 -16.24
CA LYS A 186 34.87 23.25 -17.25
C LYS A 186 35.71 24.36 -16.60
N ILE A 187 36.89 23.99 -16.10
CA ILE A 187 37.86 24.95 -15.56
C ILE A 187 39.03 25.01 -16.55
N GLY A 188 39.04 26.07 -17.37
CA GLY A 188 40.08 26.29 -18.38
C GLY A 188 40.14 25.17 -19.44
N PRO A 189 41.33 24.66 -19.80
CA PRO A 189 41.48 23.64 -20.84
C PRO A 189 41.04 22.23 -20.41
N ILE A 190 40.64 22.03 -19.16
CA ILE A 190 40.24 20.72 -18.62
C ILE A 190 38.70 20.68 -18.54
N THR A 191 38.09 19.78 -19.31
CA THR A 191 36.66 19.47 -19.28
C THR A 191 36.42 18.14 -18.58
N LEU A 192 35.80 18.16 -17.40
CA LEU A 192 35.23 16.96 -16.77
C LEU A 192 33.75 16.88 -17.17
N ASN A 193 33.37 15.86 -17.93
CA ASN A 193 31.97 15.64 -18.31
C ASN A 193 31.12 15.29 -17.09
N SER A 194 29.83 15.61 -17.15
CA SER A 194 28.89 15.26 -16.10
C SER A 194 28.77 13.73 -15.96
N ILE A 195 28.51 13.25 -14.74
CA ILE A 195 28.26 11.82 -14.48
C ILE A 195 27.10 11.30 -15.35
N PRO A 196 25.97 12.00 -15.52
CA PRO A 196 24.90 11.55 -16.42
C PRO A 196 25.37 11.39 -17.88
N GLU A 197 26.10 12.34 -18.43
CA GLU A 197 26.62 12.24 -19.80
C GLU A 197 27.65 11.11 -19.96
N THR A 198 28.46 10.88 -18.93
CA THR A 198 29.46 9.79 -18.94
C THR A 198 28.76 8.43 -18.89
N ILE A 199 27.71 8.28 -18.08
CA ILE A 199 26.89 7.06 -18.02
C ILE A 199 26.20 6.81 -19.36
N ILE A 200 25.62 7.85 -19.98
CA ILE A 200 24.97 7.73 -21.29
C ILE A 200 25.99 7.28 -22.36
N LYS A 201 27.16 7.93 -22.44
CA LYS A 201 28.23 7.55 -23.38
C LYS A 201 28.75 6.13 -23.16
N ILE A 202 28.93 5.72 -21.90
CA ILE A 202 29.32 4.33 -21.59
C ILE A 202 28.23 3.36 -22.05
N SER A 203 26.95 3.68 -21.84
CA SER A 203 25.83 2.84 -22.29
C SER A 203 25.76 2.72 -23.82
N GLU A 204 25.99 3.83 -24.53
CA GLU A 204 26.05 3.87 -25.99
C GLU A 204 27.23 3.07 -26.53
N HIS A 205 28.39 3.18 -25.88
CA HIS A 205 29.58 2.41 -26.24
C HIS A 205 29.41 0.91 -26.01
N ILE A 206 28.73 0.51 -24.92
CA ILE A 206 28.39 -0.90 -24.68
C ILE A 206 27.38 -1.41 -25.72
N ARG A 207 26.40 -0.58 -26.11
CA ARG A 207 25.43 -0.93 -27.17
C ARG A 207 26.08 -1.07 -28.54
N SER A 208 26.97 -0.15 -28.92
CA SER A 208 27.65 -0.22 -30.21
C SER A 208 28.58 -1.42 -30.30
N LYS A 209 29.29 -1.76 -29.22
CA LYS A 209 30.16 -2.94 -29.18
C LYS A 209 29.38 -4.24 -29.35
N LYS A 210 28.22 -4.37 -28.68
CA LYS A 210 27.29 -5.49 -28.89
C LYS A 210 26.73 -5.56 -30.31
N GLY A 211 26.45 -4.41 -30.94
CA GLY A 211 25.99 -4.36 -32.32
C GLY A 211 27.05 -4.86 -33.31
N VAL A 212 28.31 -4.44 -33.13
CA VAL A 212 29.43 -4.90 -33.97
C VAL A 212 29.71 -6.40 -33.76
N GLU A 213 29.57 -6.89 -32.53
CA GLU A 213 29.74 -8.31 -32.21
C GLU A 213 28.64 -9.15 -32.89
N LEU A 214 27.37 -8.72 -32.84
CA LEU A 214 26.28 -9.36 -33.57
C LEU A 214 26.48 -9.34 -35.09
N ASP A 215 26.94 -8.22 -35.67
CA ASP A 215 27.20 -8.12 -37.12
C ASP A 215 28.34 -9.03 -37.57
N ASN A 216 29.35 -9.27 -36.72
CA ASN A 216 30.43 -10.19 -37.02
C ASN A 216 29.98 -11.65 -36.93
N GLU A 217 29.18 -12.00 -35.91
CA GLU A 217 28.57 -13.34 -35.80
C GLU A 217 27.62 -13.63 -36.98
N LEU A 218 26.84 -12.64 -37.44
CA LEU A 218 25.98 -12.78 -38.61
C LEU A 218 26.78 -13.03 -39.89
N LYS A 219 27.93 -12.36 -40.08
CA LYS A 219 28.80 -12.57 -41.24
C LYS A 219 29.52 -13.92 -41.24
N GLU A 220 29.79 -14.50 -40.07
CA GLU A 220 30.34 -15.85 -39.97
C GLU A 220 29.29 -16.93 -40.29
N ILE A 221 28.00 -16.64 -40.10
CA ILE A 221 26.90 -17.55 -40.45
C ILE A 221 26.56 -17.48 -41.96
N GLU A 222 26.86 -16.37 -42.63
CA GLU A 222 26.61 -16.17 -44.07
C GLU A 222 27.73 -16.70 -45.00
N LEU A 223 28.82 -17.27 -44.46
CA LEU A 223 29.94 -17.91 -45.17
C LEU A 223 29.86 -19.45 -45.13
#